data_AF-A0A3D4IP21-F1
#
_entry.id   AF-A0A3D4IP21-F1
#
_cell.length_a   1.000
_cell.length_b   1.000
_cell.length_c   1.000
_cell.angle_alpha   90.00
_cell.angle_beta   90.00
_cell.angle_gamma   90.00
#
_symmetry.space_group_name_H-M   'P 1'
#
loop_
_entity.id
_entity.type
_entity.pdbx_description
1 polymer ?
#
loop_
_entity_poly.entity_id
_entity_poly.type
_entity_poly.pdbx_seq_one_letter_code
_entity_poly.pdbx_strand_id
1 'polypeptide(L)' 'LAKVIKSEAQLAIITQEISIENVKAVCASGYTMPQKSTYFYPKVICGFLFSSIKEDEFQTPPYSGFE' A
#
# COMPACT_ATOMS: atom_id res chain seq x y z
N LEU A 1 -18.43 4.98 13.27
CA LEU A 1 -19.82 5.05 13.77
C LEU A 1 -20.00 6.04 14.92
N ALA A 2 -19.24 5.92 16.02
CA ALA A 2 -19.39 6.77 17.21
C ALA A 2 -19.42 8.28 16.92
N LYS A 3 -18.61 8.78 15.99
CA LYS A 3 -18.61 10.19 15.58
C LYS A 3 -19.90 10.65 14.91
N VAL A 4 -20.56 9.79 14.13
CA VAL A 4 -21.86 10.10 13.51
C VAL A 4 -22.95 10.16 14.59
N ILE A 5 -22.92 9.22 15.55
CA ILE A 5 -23.86 9.19 16.68
C ILE A 5 -23.72 10.45 17.55
N LYS A 6 -22.50 10.97 17.70
CA LYS A 6 -22.21 12.23 18.40
C LYS A 6 -22.46 13.49 17.56
N SER A 7 -22.98 13.35 16.34
CA SER A 7 -23.16 14.44 15.37
C SER A 7 -21.87 15.18 14.97
N GLU A 8 -20.70 14.57 15.18
CA GLU A 8 -19.38 15.08 14.76
C GLU A 8 -19.05 14.75 13.29
N ALA A 9 -19.84 13.88 12.66
CA ALA A 9 -19.71 13.51 11.25
C ALA A 9 -21.09 13.29 10.64
N GLN A 10 -21.24 13.61 9.35
CA GLN A 10 -22.52 13.55 8.65
C GLN A 10 -22.88 12.13 8.18
N LEU A 11 -21.89 11.26 7.93
CA LEU A 11 -22.10 9.94 7.35
C LEU A 11 -21.00 8.96 7.77
N ALA A 12 -21.36 7.68 7.90
CA ALA A 12 -20.43 6.56 7.95
C ALA A 12 -20.84 5.53 6.89
N ILE A 13 -19.87 5.06 6.11
CA ILE A 13 -20.06 4.00 5.11
C ILE A 13 -19.36 2.76 5.65
N ILE A 14 -20.07 1.64 5.69
CA ILE A 14 -19.54 0.34 6.11
C ILE A 14 -19.48 -0.54 4.86
N THR A 15 -18.31 -1.09 4.59
CA THR A 15 -18.08 -1.99 3.46
C THR A 15 -17.70 -3.37 3.98
N GLN A 16 -17.99 -4.41 3.19
CA GLN A 16 -17.55 -5.76 3.49
C GLN A 16 -16.01 -5.83 3.48
N GLU A 17 -15.44 -6.64 4.37
CA GLU A 17 -14.02 -6.96 4.30
C GLU A 17 -13.70 -7.79 3.06
N ILE A 18 -12.51 -7.60 2.51
CA ILE A 18 -12.02 -8.40 1.39
C ILE A 18 -10.98 -9.40 1.90
N SER A 19 -11.10 -10.65 1.45
CA SER A 19 -10.13 -11.69 1.79
C SER A 19 -8.79 -11.46 1.07
N ILE A 20 -7.71 -12.00 1.64
CA ILE A 20 -6.37 -11.87 1.05
C ILE A 20 -6.26 -12.59 -0.31
N GLU A 21 -7.03 -13.66 -0.51
CA GLU A 21 -7.09 -14.40 -1.76
C GLU A 21 -7.64 -13.52 -2.89
N ASN A 22 -8.70 -12.76 -2.61
CA ASN A 22 -9.29 -11.84 -3.58
C ASN A 22 -8.33 -10.69 -3.91
N VAL A 23 -7.61 -10.15 -2.92
CA VAL A 23 -6.58 -9.13 -3.16
C VAL A 23 -5.50 -9.68 -4.10
N LYS A 24 -5.02 -10.91 -3.85
CA LYS A 24 -4.03 -11.56 -4.72
C LYS A 24 -4.54 -11.78 -6.14
N ALA A 25 -5.79 -12.23 -6.29
CA ALA A 25 -6.41 -12.44 -7.59
C ALA A 25 -6.49 -11.12 -8.40
N VAL A 26 -6.87 -10.02 -7.77
CA VAL A 26 -6.90 -8.69 -8.42
C VAL A 26 -5.49 -8.27 -8.83
N CYS A 27 -4.50 -8.40 -7.95
CA CYS A 27 -3.11 -8.07 -8.30
C CYS A 27 -2.58 -8.93 -9.48
N ALA A 28 -2.93 -10.23 -9.52
CA ALA A 28 -2.54 -11.12 -10.60
C ALA A 28 -3.25 -10.81 -11.93
N SER A 29 -4.43 -10.18 -11.89
CA SER A 29 -5.21 -9.83 -13.07
C SER A 29 -4.72 -8.58 -13.82
N GLY A 30 -3.73 -7.86 -13.28
CA GLY A 30 -3.24 -6.60 -13.85
C GLY A 30 -4.10 -5.38 -13.51
N TYR A 31 -5.18 -5.55 -12.74
CA TYR A 31 -5.99 -4.45 -12.21
C TYR A 31 -5.51 -4.02 -10.82
N THR A 32 -5.94 -2.82 -10.42
CA THR A 32 -5.64 -2.25 -9.10
C THR A 32 -6.87 -2.22 -8.22
N MET A 33 -6.66 -2.40 -6.91
CA MET A 33 -7.69 -2.21 -5.91
C MET A 33 -8.07 -0.72 -5.82
N PRO A 34 -9.36 -0.37 -5.63
CA PRO A 34 -9.76 1.02 -5.38
C PRO A 34 -9.04 1.61 -4.16
N GLN A 35 -8.78 2.92 -4.16
CA GLN A 35 -8.11 3.56 -3.04
C GLN A 35 -8.90 3.40 -1.74
N LYS A 36 -8.18 3.11 -0.64
CA LYS A 36 -8.73 2.95 0.71
C LYS A 36 -9.78 1.81 0.85
N SER A 37 -9.80 0.87 -0.09
CA SER A 37 -10.69 -0.30 -0.06
C SER A 37 -10.21 -1.43 0.85
N THR A 38 -8.93 -1.41 1.26
CA THR A 38 -8.30 -2.40 2.13
C THR A 38 -7.58 -1.74 3.28
N TYR A 39 -7.72 -2.28 4.49
CA TYR A 39 -6.95 -1.86 5.67
C TYR A 39 -6.15 -3.07 6.19
N PHE A 40 -4.83 -3.04 6.02
CA PHE A 40 -3.94 -4.10 6.52
C PHE A 40 -3.61 -3.85 7.99
N TYR A 41 -3.98 -4.78 8.87
CA TYR A 41 -3.71 -4.74 10.30
C TYR A 41 -2.98 -6.01 10.77
N PRO A 42 -1.90 -5.90 11.56
CA PRO A 42 -1.22 -4.67 11.94
C PRO A 42 -0.62 -3.97 10.70
N LYS A 43 -0.58 -2.63 10.72
CA LYS A 43 0.20 -1.90 9.71
C LYS A 43 1.63 -2.43 9.81
N VAL A 44 2.17 -2.94 8.72
CA VAL A 44 3.49 -3.57 8.70
C VAL A 44 4.49 -2.56 9.27
N ILE A 45 5.00 -2.84 10.47
CA ILE A 45 5.98 -1.98 11.16
C ILE A 45 7.31 -2.23 10.44
N CYS A 46 7.60 -1.39 9.44
CA CYS A 46 8.88 -1.28 8.71
C CYS A 46 9.46 -2.56 8.05
N GLY A 47 10.44 -2.35 7.15
CA GLY A 47 11.11 -3.40 6.38
C GLY A 47 11.11 -3.21 4.86
N PHE A 48 10.68 -2.06 4.33
CA PHE A 48 10.94 -1.73 2.93
C PHE A 48 12.42 -1.39 2.78
N LEU A 49 13.17 -2.34 2.23
CA LEU A 49 14.48 -2.08 1.66
C LEU A 49 14.25 -1.34 0.33
N PHE A 50 14.30 0.00 0.36
CA PHE A 50 14.03 0.85 -0.80
C PHE A 50 15.17 0.86 -1.84
N SER A 51 16.33 0.33 -1.47
CA SER A 51 17.54 0.25 -2.29
C SER A 51 18.19 -1.11 -2.08
N SER A 52 18.92 -1.62 -3.05
CA SER A 52 19.69 -2.85 -2.83
C SER A 52 20.62 -2.75 -1.61
N ILE A 53 20.95 -3.89 -1.01
CA ILE A 53 22.07 -3.99 -0.07
C ILE A 53 23.38 -4.34 -0.78
N LYS A 54 23.31 -4.63 -2.08
CA LYS A 54 24.47 -5.04 -2.86
C LYS A 54 25.21 -3.82 -3.38
N GLU A 55 26.48 -3.73 -3.06
CA GLU A 55 27.35 -2.60 -3.38
C GLU A 55 27.52 -2.39 -4.91
N ASP A 56 27.47 -3.47 -5.68
CA ASP A 56 27.61 -3.43 -7.15
C ASP A 56 26.42 -2.76 -7.85
N GLU A 57 25.25 -2.73 -7.20
CA GLU A 57 24.05 -2.10 -7.75
C GLU A 57 24.02 -0.56 -7.56
N PHE A 58 25.03 0.00 -6.86
CA PHE A 58 25.23 1.45 -6.69
C PHE A 58 26.32 2.04 -7.60
N GLN A 59 27.00 1.23 -8.40
CA GLN A 59 28.05 1.70 -9.30
C GLN A 59 27.43 2.45 -10.48
N THR A 60 27.67 3.75 -10.57
CA THR A 60 27.28 4.55 -11.73
C THR A 60 28.11 4.13 -12.95
N PRO A 61 27.48 3.88 -14.12
CA PRO A 61 28.24 3.61 -15.32
C PRO A 61 29.09 4.84 -15.68
N PRO A 62 30.28 4.67 -16.28
CA PRO A 62 31.24 5.75 -16.55
C PRO A 62 30.73 6.85 -17.51
N TYR A 63 29.50 6.72 -18.02
CA TYR A 63 28.82 7.68 -18.88
C TYR A 63 27.54 8.27 -18.27
N SER A 64 27.26 8.07 -16.98
CA SER A 64 26.13 8.75 -16.32
C SER A 64 26.46 10.23 -16.17
N GLY A 65 25.77 11.11 -16.90
CA GLY A 65 25.95 12.57 -16.86
C GLY A 65 25.43 13.25 -15.59
N PHE A 66 25.44 12.55 -14.45
CA PHE A 66 25.14 13.10 -13.14
C PHE A 66 26.43 13.09 -12.33
N GLU A 67 26.98 14.29 -12.08
CA GLU A 67 27.99 14.56 -11.03
C GLU A 67 27.33 14.74 -9.67
#